data_AF-A0AAN0VH33-F1
#
_entry.id   AF-A0AAN0VH33-F1
#
_cell.length_a   1.000
_cell.length_b   1.000
_cell.length_c   1.000
_cell.angle_alpha   90.00
_cell.angle_beta   90.00
_cell.angle_gamma   90.00
#
_symmetry.space_group_name_H-M   'P 1'
#
loop_
_entity.id
_entity.type
_entity.pdbx_description
1 polymer ?
#
loop_
_entity_poly.entity_id
_entity_poly.type
_entity_poly.pdbx_seq_one_letter_code
_entity_poly.pdbx_strand_id
1 'polypeptide(L)'
;MTTKKKISLAMGLLLASTALQAQEVVNRGIDMSVVTGGVAVPTGTASGVQRNVKFSDRSYQIPENFELGSYYATWGIYGGRDYWPADVPVERLSEVYLAFGAICGLNPGAFEGGASLAKFCEDSHANSDSGSYYLPHITSLEDGEASFIDDPWGMFDKKDPTATDALRDTQFKQILDWKNRNADLNVIVSVGGWSYSRPFFEMISTPENRAKFIDSLEMWLKTPAFGLIDGIDFDFEFPGGAGHDEDVGDPSHDHRPRPLEQVYFLQRQPSKRRDS
;
A
#
# COMPACT_ATOMS: atom_id res chain seq x y z
N MET A 1 24.66 -13.88 -14.27
CA MET A 1 23.55 -13.31 -15.06
C MET A 1 22.68 -12.52 -14.11
N THR A 2 22.58 -11.21 -14.36
CA THR A 2 21.91 -10.21 -13.54
C THR A 2 20.42 -10.17 -13.89
N THR A 3 19.55 -10.43 -12.91
CA THR A 3 18.09 -10.37 -13.08
C THR A 3 17.59 -9.00 -12.61
N LYS A 4 16.96 -8.23 -13.50
CA LYS A 4 16.41 -6.88 -13.23
C LYS A 4 15.02 -6.96 -12.59
N LYS A 5 14.74 -6.12 -11.59
CA LYS A 5 13.41 -5.81 -11.00
C LYS A 5 12.96 -4.41 -11.48
N LYS A 6 12.00 -4.14 -12.38
CA LYS A 6 10.55 -4.36 -12.26
C LYS A 6 9.85 -3.39 -11.29
N ILE A 7 10.01 -2.08 -11.48
CA ILE A 7 9.04 -1.08 -10.99
C ILE A 7 8.20 -0.67 -12.20
N SER A 8 6.89 -0.72 -12.04
CA SER A 8 5.96 -0.12 -12.97
C SER A 8 5.12 0.88 -12.21
N LEU A 9 5.15 2.13 -12.67
CA LEU A 9 3.94 2.94 -12.73
C LEU A 9 2.89 2.04 -13.40
N ALA A 10 1.71 1.81 -12.82
CA ALA A 10 0.64 1.18 -13.61
C ALA A 10 0.53 2.00 -14.93
N MET A 11 0.81 1.43 -16.10
CA MET A 11 0.79 0.02 -16.51
C MET A 11 1.91 -0.91 -15.97
N GLY A 12 1.44 -1.95 -15.28
CA GLY A 12 2.12 -2.82 -14.32
C GLY A 12 3.34 -3.66 -14.75
N LEU A 13 4.10 -4.04 -13.72
CA LEU A 13 4.93 -5.24 -13.54
C LEU A 13 5.70 -5.14 -12.20
N LEU A 14 5.30 -6.00 -11.26
CA LEU A 14 5.96 -6.34 -10.00
C LEU A 14 7.41 -6.83 -10.20
N LEU A 15 8.27 -6.59 -9.19
CA LEU A 15 9.35 -7.52 -8.85
C LEU A 15 9.68 -7.53 -7.34
N ALA A 16 9.72 -8.76 -6.79
CA ALA A 16 9.89 -9.10 -5.37
C ALA A 16 11.34 -9.10 -4.86
N SER A 17 11.58 -8.71 -3.60
CA SER A 17 12.22 -9.54 -2.54
C SER A 17 12.09 -8.81 -1.20
N THR A 18 11.73 -9.45 -0.08
CA THR A 18 12.64 -10.18 0.82
C THR A 18 11.89 -11.24 1.63
N ALA A 19 11.98 -12.50 1.19
CA ALA A 19 11.65 -13.64 2.03
C ALA A 19 12.88 -13.99 2.89
N LEU A 20 13.02 -13.38 4.06
CA LEU A 20 13.79 -14.00 5.16
C LEU A 20 13.55 -13.45 6.57
N GLN A 21 12.62 -12.51 6.80
CA GLN A 21 12.41 -11.95 8.16
C GLN A 21 10.97 -12.06 8.70
N ALA A 22 10.04 -12.66 7.95
CA ALA A 22 8.66 -12.90 8.42
C ALA A 22 8.55 -14.01 9.50
N GLN A 23 9.65 -14.69 9.85
CA GLN A 23 9.65 -15.82 10.79
C GLN A 23 9.42 -15.42 12.26
N GLU A 24 9.60 -14.14 12.63
CA GLU A 24 9.70 -13.75 14.05
C GLU A 24 8.49 -12.98 14.59
N VAL A 25 7.78 -12.20 13.76
CA VAL A 25 6.57 -11.44 14.17
C VAL A 25 5.30 -12.31 14.20
N VAL A 26 5.29 -13.42 13.46
CA VAL A 26 4.13 -14.33 13.33
C VAL A 26 3.95 -15.25 14.55
N ASN A 27 4.97 -15.45 15.38
CA ASN A 27 4.92 -16.44 16.47
C ASN A 27 4.05 -16.04 17.68
N ARG A 28 3.42 -14.86 17.72
CA ARG A 28 2.65 -14.42 18.91
C ARG A 28 1.22 -13.92 18.68
N GLY A 29 0.60 -14.07 17.51
CA GLY A 29 -0.74 -13.47 17.34
C GLY A 29 -1.72 -14.07 16.34
N ILE A 30 -1.31 -14.60 15.19
CA ILE A 30 -2.26 -15.00 14.15
C ILE A 30 -1.74 -16.27 13.45
N ASP A 31 -2.41 -17.38 13.71
CA ASP A 31 -2.16 -18.67 13.05
C ASP A 31 -2.63 -18.61 11.60
N MET A 32 -1.69 -18.36 10.67
CA MET A 32 -1.89 -18.49 9.21
C MET A 32 -1.23 -19.75 8.66
N SER A 33 -1.25 -20.86 9.40
CA SER A 33 -0.60 -22.11 9.00
C SER A 33 -1.36 -22.92 7.94
N VAL A 34 -1.77 -22.30 6.83
CA VAL A 34 -2.04 -23.03 5.58
C VAL A 34 -1.68 -22.12 4.40
N VAL A 35 -0.52 -22.34 3.80
CA VAL A 35 -0.27 -22.47 2.34
C VAL A 35 1.26 -22.58 2.17
N THR A 36 1.78 -23.82 2.20
CA THR A 36 3.03 -24.14 1.50
C THR A 36 2.72 -25.24 0.50
N GLY A 37 2.80 -24.90 -0.78
CA GLY A 37 2.55 -25.82 -1.89
C GLY A 37 2.68 -25.04 -3.18
N GLY A 38 3.81 -25.22 -3.88
CA GLY A 38 4.20 -24.38 -5.01
C GLY A 38 3.24 -24.45 -6.20
N VAL A 39 3.31 -23.41 -7.03
CA VAL A 39 3.22 -23.34 -8.50
C VAL A 39 3.34 -21.85 -8.87
N ALA A 40 3.77 -21.57 -10.09
CA ALA A 40 4.13 -20.26 -10.63
C ALA A 40 3.18 -19.12 -10.25
N VAL A 41 3.75 -17.94 -9.97
CA VAL A 41 3.04 -16.68 -9.72
C VAL A 41 2.34 -16.25 -11.01
N PRO A 42 1.00 -16.23 -11.07
CA PRO A 42 0.30 -15.52 -12.12
C PRO A 42 0.57 -14.02 -11.94
N THR A 43 0.79 -13.33 -13.05
CA THR A 43 0.52 -11.88 -13.19
C THR A 43 -0.78 -11.54 -12.47
N GLY A 44 -1.01 -10.32 -11.97
CA GLY A 44 -2.22 -9.90 -11.19
C GLY A 44 -3.60 -10.20 -11.82
N THR A 45 -3.60 -10.84 -12.97
CA THR A 45 -4.65 -11.67 -13.54
C THR A 45 -4.82 -13.00 -12.81
N ALA A 46 -5.99 -13.22 -12.21
CA ALA A 46 -6.40 -14.56 -11.74
C ALA A 46 -6.31 -15.56 -12.91
N SER A 47 -5.24 -16.34 -12.95
CA SER A 47 -5.05 -17.38 -13.97
C SER A 47 -5.55 -18.70 -13.42
N GLY A 48 -6.41 -19.39 -14.16
CA GLY A 48 -6.87 -20.73 -13.82
C GLY A 48 -8.14 -20.81 -12.96
N VAL A 49 -8.78 -19.69 -12.63
CA VAL A 49 -10.07 -19.67 -11.93
C VAL A 49 -10.97 -18.58 -12.52
N GLN A 50 -12.05 -18.97 -13.23
CA GLN A 50 -13.12 -18.03 -13.58
C GLN A 50 -13.81 -17.56 -12.31
N ARG A 51 -13.90 -16.23 -12.13
CA ARG A 51 -14.54 -15.62 -10.96
C ARG A 51 -15.97 -15.22 -11.33
N ASN A 52 -16.94 -15.82 -10.63
CA ASN A 52 -18.34 -15.45 -10.74
C ASN A 52 -18.66 -14.38 -9.71
N VAL A 53 -19.01 -13.19 -10.18
CA VAL A 53 -19.33 -12.05 -9.33
C VAL A 53 -20.82 -11.73 -9.43
N LYS A 54 -21.53 -11.65 -8.29
CA LYS A 54 -22.96 -11.30 -8.27
C LYS A 54 -23.17 -9.86 -7.81
N PHE A 55 -23.67 -8.99 -8.68
CA PHE A 55 -24.08 -7.64 -8.31
C PHE A 55 -25.60 -7.51 -8.44
N SER A 56 -26.29 -7.29 -7.32
CA SER A 56 -27.76 -7.34 -7.24
C SER A 56 -28.30 -8.70 -7.74
N ASP A 57 -29.19 -8.69 -8.72
CA ASP A 57 -29.83 -9.80 -9.42
C ASP A 57 -29.00 -10.31 -10.60
N ARG A 58 -27.83 -9.73 -10.88
CA ARG A 58 -27.00 -10.04 -12.05
C ARG A 58 -25.73 -10.77 -11.67
N SER A 59 -25.40 -11.79 -12.45
CA SER A 59 -24.13 -12.53 -12.36
C SER A 59 -23.23 -12.11 -13.52
N TYR A 60 -21.98 -11.82 -13.21
CA TYR A 60 -20.92 -11.44 -14.14
C TYR A 60 -19.82 -12.50 -14.07
N GLN A 61 -19.39 -12.98 -15.23
CA GLN A 61 -18.18 -13.77 -15.34
C GLN A 61 -17.04 -12.81 -15.65
N ILE A 62 -16.10 -12.66 -14.72
CA ILE A 62 -14.86 -11.92 -15.01
C ILE A 62 -13.99 -12.88 -15.84
N PRO A 63 -13.67 -12.54 -17.09
CA PRO A 63 -12.85 -13.40 -17.93
C PRO A 63 -11.50 -13.67 -17.26
N GLU A 64 -10.92 -14.83 -17.56
CA GLU A 64 -9.51 -15.06 -17.27
C GLU A 64 -8.68 -13.90 -17.88
N ASN A 65 -7.64 -13.49 -17.18
CA ASN A 65 -6.78 -12.37 -17.59
C ASN A 65 -7.39 -10.96 -17.52
N PHE A 66 -8.47 -10.77 -16.76
CA PHE A 66 -8.96 -9.43 -16.39
C PHE A 66 -8.65 -9.08 -14.94
N GLU A 67 -8.10 -7.88 -14.77
CA GLU A 67 -7.95 -7.21 -13.47
C GLU A 67 -9.24 -6.43 -13.17
N LEU A 68 -9.73 -6.57 -11.94
CA LEU A 68 -10.82 -5.78 -11.38
C LEU A 68 -10.33 -5.19 -10.06
N GLY A 69 -9.96 -3.92 -10.14
CA GLY A 69 -9.51 -3.12 -9.00
C GLY A 69 -10.59 -2.25 -8.38
N SER A 70 -10.41 -1.96 -7.10
CA SER A 70 -11.19 -0.96 -6.37
C SER A 70 -10.30 -0.20 -5.41
N TYR A 71 -10.56 1.10 -5.23
CA TYR A 71 -10.02 1.82 -4.10
C TYR A 71 -10.82 1.51 -2.84
N TYR A 72 -10.11 1.36 -1.73
CA TYR A 72 -10.67 1.36 -0.39
C TYR A 72 -10.11 2.57 0.37
N ALA A 73 -10.98 3.52 0.68
CA ALA A 73 -10.62 4.70 1.46
C ALA A 73 -10.52 4.33 2.96
N THR A 74 -9.34 4.50 3.56
CA THR A 74 -9.07 4.20 4.98
C THR A 74 -9.98 5.01 5.91
N TRP A 75 -10.36 6.23 5.54
CA TRP A 75 -11.33 7.04 6.28
C TRP A 75 -12.79 6.58 6.11
N GLY A 76 -13.07 5.51 5.37
CA GLY A 76 -14.40 4.92 5.18
C GLY A 76 -15.07 4.42 6.46
N ILE A 77 -14.27 4.12 7.50
CA ILE A 77 -14.71 3.61 8.81
C ILE A 77 -15.37 4.66 9.71
N TYR A 78 -15.40 5.92 9.26
CA TYR A 78 -15.99 7.04 9.99
C TYR A 78 -17.45 7.27 9.59
N GLY A 79 -18.16 7.99 10.46
CA GLY A 79 -19.60 8.17 10.39
C GLY A 79 -20.10 8.72 9.05
N GLY A 80 -21.24 8.19 8.61
CA GLY A 80 -21.87 8.56 7.34
C GLY A 80 -21.38 7.72 6.15
N ARG A 81 -20.31 6.95 6.33
CA ARG A 81 -19.89 5.88 5.43
C ARG A 81 -19.99 4.54 6.13
N ASP A 82 -19.41 4.45 7.33
CA ASP A 82 -19.45 3.26 8.19
C ASP A 82 -19.10 1.97 7.42
N TYR A 83 -18.15 2.10 6.49
CA TYR A 83 -17.75 1.05 5.55
C TYR A 83 -16.38 0.52 5.92
N TRP A 84 -16.35 -0.71 6.43
CA TRP A 84 -15.17 -1.35 7.00
C TRP A 84 -14.50 -2.27 5.99
N PRO A 85 -13.23 -2.65 6.21
CA PRO A 85 -12.57 -3.62 5.32
C PRO A 85 -13.34 -4.94 5.24
N ALA A 86 -14.03 -5.35 6.30
CA ALA A 86 -14.90 -6.53 6.28
C ALA A 86 -16.03 -6.43 5.23
N ASP A 87 -16.51 -5.23 4.92
CA ASP A 87 -17.56 -4.99 3.92
C ASP A 87 -17.04 -5.00 2.48
N VAL A 88 -15.72 -4.95 2.29
CA VAL A 88 -15.10 -5.06 0.97
C VAL A 88 -15.30 -6.48 0.45
N PRO A 89 -15.93 -6.66 -0.74
CA PRO A 89 -16.21 -7.98 -1.26
C PRO A 89 -14.98 -8.51 -2.04
N VAL A 90 -13.88 -8.70 -1.32
CA VAL A 90 -12.55 -9.00 -1.87
C VAL A 90 -12.49 -10.29 -2.69
N GLU A 91 -13.41 -11.22 -2.51
CA GLU A 91 -13.53 -12.45 -3.31
C GLU A 91 -13.85 -12.16 -4.78
N ARG A 92 -14.26 -10.93 -5.08
CA ARG A 92 -14.63 -10.47 -6.42
C ARG A 92 -13.53 -9.65 -7.09
N LEU A 93 -12.51 -9.24 -6.35
CA LEU A 93 -11.49 -8.30 -6.79
C LEU A 93 -10.19 -9.04 -7.10
N SER A 94 -9.42 -8.54 -8.06
CA SER A 94 -7.99 -8.93 -8.21
C SER A 94 -7.08 -8.02 -7.41
N GLU A 95 -7.51 -6.78 -7.17
CA GLU A 95 -6.68 -5.79 -6.50
C GLU A 95 -7.53 -4.82 -5.68
N VAL A 96 -6.97 -4.37 -4.56
CA VAL A 96 -7.52 -3.27 -3.76
C VAL A 96 -6.41 -2.24 -3.54
N TYR A 97 -6.71 -0.99 -3.87
CA TYR A 97 -5.85 0.16 -3.63
C TYR A 97 -6.25 0.80 -2.30
N LEU A 98 -5.38 0.71 -1.29
CA LEU A 98 -5.54 1.38 -0.01
C LEU A 98 -5.28 2.88 -0.19
N ALA A 99 -6.37 3.66 -0.14
CA ALA A 99 -6.37 5.11 -0.24
C ALA A 99 -6.40 5.73 1.17
N PHE A 100 -5.43 6.55 1.58
CA PHE A 100 -4.19 6.85 0.87
C PHE A 100 -3.01 6.72 1.81
N GLY A 101 -1.91 6.19 1.28
CA GLY A 101 -0.59 6.53 1.75
C GLY A 101 -0.24 7.96 1.33
N ALA A 102 0.80 8.51 1.94
CA ALA A 102 1.22 9.89 1.72
C ALA A 102 2.74 10.01 1.66
N ILE A 103 3.20 11.25 1.44
CA ILE A 103 4.60 11.64 1.60
C ILE A 103 4.60 12.66 2.75
N CYS A 104 5.43 12.43 3.76
CA CYS A 104 5.64 13.37 4.85
C CYS A 104 6.15 14.71 4.31
N GLY A 105 5.57 15.80 4.80
CA GLY A 105 5.85 17.15 4.33
C GLY A 105 4.59 18.01 4.34
N LEU A 106 4.76 19.25 3.86
CA LEU A 106 3.68 20.22 3.77
C LEU A 106 2.53 19.70 2.89
N ASN A 107 1.33 19.61 3.44
CA ASN A 107 0.15 19.12 2.72
C ASN A 107 -1.15 19.86 3.11
N PRO A 108 -1.27 21.17 2.81
CA PRO A 108 -2.38 22.02 3.22
C PRO A 108 -3.71 21.62 2.58
N GLY A 109 -3.68 20.90 1.45
CA GLY A 109 -4.88 20.39 0.79
C GLY A 109 -5.51 19.17 1.47
N ALA A 110 -4.74 18.45 2.31
CA ALA A 110 -5.25 17.31 3.06
C ALA A 110 -6.27 17.76 4.12
N PHE A 111 -7.09 16.82 4.59
CA PHE A 111 -8.08 17.09 5.65
C PHE A 111 -7.40 17.74 6.87
N GLU A 112 -7.98 18.82 7.38
CA GLU A 112 -7.40 19.65 8.45
C GLU A 112 -5.95 20.10 8.19
N GLY A 113 -5.58 20.31 6.91
CA GLY A 113 -4.24 20.71 6.50
C GLY A 113 -3.19 19.62 6.72
N GLY A 114 -3.61 18.34 6.78
CA GLY A 114 -2.71 17.19 6.97
C GLY A 114 -2.24 17.02 8.41
N ALA A 115 -2.95 17.59 9.40
CA ALA A 115 -2.53 17.56 10.80
C ALA A 115 -2.32 16.14 11.36
N SER A 116 -3.13 15.16 10.94
CA SER A 116 -2.96 13.76 11.36
C SER A 116 -1.66 13.17 10.79
N LEU A 117 -1.43 13.33 9.48
CA LEU A 117 -0.19 12.90 8.83
C LEU A 117 1.03 13.58 9.46
N ALA A 118 0.99 14.89 9.68
CA ALA A 118 2.10 15.63 10.28
C ALA A 118 2.48 15.07 11.66
N LYS A 119 1.49 14.79 12.51
CA LYS A 119 1.71 14.15 13.81
C LYS A 119 2.27 12.74 13.67
N PHE A 120 1.77 11.96 12.72
CA PHE A 120 2.27 10.61 12.46
C PHE A 120 3.72 10.61 11.96
N CYS A 121 4.10 11.60 11.14
CA CYS A 121 5.48 11.77 10.70
C CYS A 121 6.38 12.18 11.87
N GLU A 122 5.93 13.05 12.78
CA GLU A 122 6.69 13.43 13.98
C GLU A 122 6.88 12.25 14.95
N ASP A 123 5.80 11.52 15.23
CA ASP A 123 5.78 10.34 16.09
C ASP A 123 4.77 9.32 15.54
N SER A 124 5.27 8.27 14.89
CA SER A 124 4.44 7.26 14.23
C SER A 124 3.69 6.35 15.21
N HIS A 125 3.97 6.48 16.51
CA HIS A 125 3.23 5.79 17.57
C HIS A 125 2.23 6.73 18.27
N ALA A 126 2.27 8.02 17.97
CA ALA A 126 1.32 8.98 18.53
C ALA A 126 -0.11 8.62 18.16
N ASN A 127 -1.01 8.84 19.13
CA ASN A 127 -2.45 8.58 18.99
C ASN A 127 -2.79 7.11 18.69
N SER A 128 -1.89 6.16 18.95
CA SER A 128 -2.20 4.74 18.85
C SER A 128 -1.60 3.91 19.97
N ASP A 129 -2.46 3.18 20.68
CA ASP A 129 -2.06 2.26 21.76
C ASP A 129 -1.34 1.02 21.18
N SER A 130 -1.75 0.60 19.97
CA SER A 130 -1.21 -0.58 19.29
C SER A 130 -0.19 -0.27 18.19
N GLY A 131 0.04 1.00 17.85
CA GLY A 131 0.89 1.39 16.72
C GLY A 131 2.32 0.87 16.84
N SER A 132 2.91 0.98 18.03
CA SER A 132 4.27 0.48 18.31
C SER A 132 4.44 -1.03 18.14
N TYR A 133 3.35 -1.80 18.27
CA TYR A 133 3.36 -3.25 18.03
C TYR A 133 3.50 -3.56 16.52
N TYR A 134 2.81 -2.80 15.66
CA TYR A 134 2.86 -3.00 14.20
C TYR A 134 4.04 -2.28 13.54
N LEU A 135 4.53 -1.20 14.16
CA LEU A 135 5.57 -0.32 13.65
C LEU A 135 6.80 -0.27 14.57
N PRO A 136 7.41 -1.40 14.97
CA PRO A 136 8.46 -1.41 15.99
C PRO A 136 9.74 -0.66 15.59
N HIS A 137 9.91 -0.37 14.30
CA HIS A 137 11.11 0.28 13.74
C HIS A 137 10.81 1.56 12.96
N ILE A 138 9.54 1.95 12.86
CA ILE A 138 9.11 3.21 12.25
C ILE A 138 8.57 4.04 13.40
N THR A 139 9.42 4.91 13.94
CA THR A 139 9.09 5.78 15.09
C THR A 139 8.78 7.21 14.68
N SER A 140 9.33 7.64 13.55
CA SER A 140 9.15 8.96 12.96
C SER A 140 9.54 8.87 11.48
N LEU A 141 9.10 9.85 10.71
CA LEU A 141 9.38 10.02 9.29
C LEU A 141 9.74 11.48 9.03
N GLU A 142 10.77 11.70 8.24
CA GLU A 142 11.19 13.02 7.81
C GLU A 142 10.43 13.48 6.56
N ASP A 143 10.41 14.79 6.31
CA ASP A 143 9.90 15.34 5.06
C ASP A 143 10.55 14.67 3.84
N GLY A 144 9.72 14.27 2.87
CA GLY A 144 10.10 13.52 1.68
C GLY A 144 10.01 11.99 1.84
N GLU A 145 9.81 11.46 3.04
CA GLU A 145 9.60 10.02 3.25
C GLU A 145 8.15 9.61 3.03
N ALA A 146 7.94 8.41 2.50
CA ALA A 146 6.64 7.79 2.33
C ALA A 146 6.06 7.39 3.68
N SER A 147 4.74 7.54 3.81
CA SER A 147 3.94 6.94 4.86
C SER A 147 2.83 6.08 4.25
N PHE A 148 2.66 4.84 4.73
CA PHE A 148 1.49 4.03 4.33
C PHE A 148 0.26 4.34 5.18
N ILE A 149 0.39 5.19 6.20
CA ILE A 149 -0.65 5.51 7.17
C ILE A 149 -0.69 7.01 7.40
N ASP A 150 -1.87 7.60 7.39
CA ASP A 150 -2.11 8.99 7.79
C ASP A 150 -2.87 9.11 9.12
N ASP A 151 -3.67 8.09 9.45
CA ASP A 151 -4.46 7.98 10.67
C ASP A 151 -4.18 6.65 11.41
N PRO A 152 -3.20 6.64 12.35
CA PRO A 152 -2.84 5.43 13.08
C PRO A 152 -3.95 4.95 14.03
N TRP A 153 -4.76 5.85 14.58
CA TRP A 153 -5.88 5.47 15.46
C TRP A 153 -6.95 4.72 14.67
N GLY A 154 -7.37 5.27 13.53
CA GLY A 154 -8.35 4.65 12.63
C GLY A 154 -7.88 3.29 12.12
N MET A 155 -6.59 3.20 11.77
CA MET A 155 -5.99 1.97 11.25
C MET A 155 -5.88 0.88 12.32
N PHE A 156 -5.29 1.18 13.49
CA PHE A 156 -4.88 0.16 14.44
C PHE A 156 -5.80 -0.06 15.63
N ASP A 157 -6.49 0.98 16.11
CA ASP A 157 -7.17 0.94 17.41
C ASP A 157 -8.69 1.11 17.32
N LYS A 158 -9.20 1.86 16.34
CA LYS A 158 -10.62 2.06 16.17
C LYS A 158 -11.32 0.72 15.97
N LYS A 159 -12.27 0.44 16.85
CA LYS A 159 -13.03 -0.80 16.82
C LYS A 159 -14.20 -0.72 15.86
N ASP A 160 -14.35 -1.76 15.05
CA ASP A 160 -15.54 -2.02 14.26
C ASP A 160 -16.69 -2.38 15.21
N PRO A 161 -17.74 -1.55 15.30
CA PRO A 161 -18.87 -1.82 16.20
C PRO A 161 -19.69 -3.04 15.78
N THR A 162 -19.51 -3.54 14.56
CA THR A 162 -20.21 -4.71 14.02
C THR A 162 -19.40 -6.01 14.12
N ALA A 163 -18.10 -5.92 14.44
CA ALA A 163 -17.24 -7.09 14.54
C ALA A 163 -17.68 -8.03 15.67
N THR A 164 -17.75 -9.33 15.35
CA THR A 164 -18.16 -10.38 16.29
C THR A 164 -16.99 -11.16 16.88
N ASP A 165 -15.77 -10.93 16.40
CA ASP A 165 -14.55 -11.55 16.92
C ASP A 165 -13.43 -10.52 17.09
N ALA A 166 -12.55 -10.74 18.09
CA ALA A 166 -11.44 -9.84 18.41
C ALA A 166 -10.24 -9.96 17.45
N LEU A 167 -10.26 -10.96 16.55
CA LEU A 167 -9.22 -11.15 15.54
C LEU A 167 -9.44 -10.25 14.33
N ARG A 168 -10.65 -9.69 14.17
CA ARG A 168 -11.08 -8.83 13.05
C ARG A 168 -11.81 -7.58 13.55
N ASP A 169 -11.41 -7.05 14.70
CA ASP A 169 -12.11 -5.94 15.35
C ASP A 169 -11.56 -4.56 15.00
N THR A 170 -10.47 -4.45 14.25
CA THR A 170 -9.89 -3.17 13.81
C THR A 170 -9.67 -3.16 12.31
N GLN A 171 -9.55 -1.96 11.72
CA GLN A 171 -9.34 -1.80 10.29
C GLN A 171 -8.14 -2.63 9.80
N PHE A 172 -6.97 -2.46 10.41
CA PHE A 172 -5.76 -3.17 9.98
C PHE A 172 -5.91 -4.69 10.03
N LYS A 173 -6.50 -5.23 11.10
CA LYS A 173 -6.73 -6.68 11.23
C LYS A 173 -7.69 -7.22 10.15
N GLN A 174 -8.72 -6.46 9.81
CA GLN A 174 -9.64 -6.86 8.74
C GLN A 174 -8.98 -6.78 7.35
N ILE A 175 -8.07 -5.82 7.12
CA ILE A 175 -7.25 -5.77 5.90
C ILE A 175 -6.33 -7.01 5.83
N LEU A 176 -5.68 -7.40 6.94
CA LEU A 176 -4.90 -8.65 7.00
C LEU A 176 -5.76 -9.88 6.64
N ASP A 177 -7.02 -9.91 7.09
CA ASP A 177 -7.95 -11.01 6.80
C ASP A 177 -8.38 -11.08 5.34
N TRP A 178 -8.20 -10.03 4.53
CA TRP A 178 -8.49 -10.10 3.09
C TRP A 178 -7.72 -11.22 2.40
N LYS A 179 -6.48 -11.48 2.80
CA LYS A 179 -5.67 -12.58 2.25
C LYS A 179 -6.21 -13.97 2.65
N ASN A 180 -6.93 -14.09 3.77
CA ASN A 180 -7.62 -15.34 4.13
C ASN A 180 -8.88 -15.54 3.29
N ARG A 181 -9.59 -14.45 2.97
CA ARG A 181 -10.81 -14.48 2.15
C ARG A 181 -10.50 -14.63 0.65
N ASN A 182 -9.39 -14.08 0.21
CA ASN A 182 -8.88 -14.18 -1.15
C ASN A 182 -7.34 -14.14 -1.15
N ALA A 183 -6.72 -15.32 -1.19
CA ALA A 183 -5.26 -15.47 -1.16
C ALA A 183 -4.54 -14.86 -2.38
N ASP A 184 -5.24 -14.73 -3.50
CA ASP A 184 -4.72 -14.18 -4.76
C ASP A 184 -4.97 -12.67 -4.92
N LEU A 185 -5.60 -12.02 -3.93
CA LEU A 185 -5.86 -10.58 -3.95
C LEU A 185 -4.55 -9.79 -3.88
N ASN A 186 -4.33 -8.83 -4.78
CA ASN A 186 -3.25 -7.85 -4.63
C ASN A 186 -3.70 -6.68 -3.74
N VAL A 187 -2.99 -6.42 -2.65
CA VAL A 187 -3.23 -5.25 -1.80
C VAL A 187 -2.15 -4.21 -2.11
N ILE A 188 -2.56 -3.07 -2.64
CA ILE A 188 -1.67 -2.03 -3.16
C ILE A 188 -1.85 -0.78 -2.31
N VAL A 189 -0.78 -0.14 -1.84
CA VAL A 189 -0.89 1.18 -1.22
C VAL A 189 -0.85 2.24 -2.30
N SER A 190 -1.90 3.04 -2.43
CA SER A 190 -1.88 4.23 -3.29
C SER A 190 -1.35 5.41 -2.48
N VAL A 191 -0.20 5.94 -2.90
CA VAL A 191 0.44 7.11 -2.29
C VAL A 191 0.03 8.35 -3.06
N GLY A 192 -0.56 9.32 -2.36
CA GLY A 192 -1.02 10.57 -2.97
C GLY A 192 -2.54 10.66 -3.02
N GLY A 193 -3.06 10.92 -4.22
CA GLY A 193 -4.42 11.35 -4.47
C GLY A 193 -4.52 12.88 -4.49
N TRP A 194 -5.69 13.38 -4.91
CA TRP A 194 -5.96 14.80 -5.11
C TRP A 194 -5.42 15.74 -4.02
N SER A 195 -5.74 15.46 -2.75
CA SER A 195 -5.40 16.32 -1.61
C SER A 195 -4.03 16.05 -0.98
N TYR A 196 -3.35 14.97 -1.38
CA TYR A 196 -2.07 14.54 -0.80
C TYR A 196 -0.90 14.72 -1.78
N SER A 197 -1.14 15.28 -2.97
CA SER A 197 -0.17 15.31 -4.06
C SER A 197 0.94 16.39 -3.94
N ARG A 198 0.79 17.39 -3.06
CA ARG A 198 1.77 18.50 -2.96
C ARG A 198 3.22 18.05 -2.74
N PRO A 199 3.53 17.11 -1.83
CA PRO A 199 4.92 16.78 -1.56
C PRO A 199 5.60 16.01 -2.71
N PHE A 200 4.86 15.51 -3.71
CA PHE A 200 5.48 14.91 -4.89
C PHE A 200 6.40 15.88 -5.63
N PHE A 201 6.03 17.16 -5.71
CA PHE A 201 6.83 18.18 -6.41
C PHE A 201 8.22 18.34 -5.80
N GLU A 202 8.33 18.31 -4.47
CA GLU A 202 9.63 18.32 -3.79
C GLU A 202 10.32 16.96 -3.89
N MET A 203 9.57 15.85 -3.73
CA MET A 203 10.12 14.50 -3.82
C MET A 203 10.83 14.24 -5.16
N ILE A 204 10.29 14.75 -6.28
CA ILE A 204 10.88 14.54 -7.60
C ILE A 204 11.99 15.53 -7.96
N SER A 205 12.12 16.65 -7.23
CA SER A 205 12.95 17.80 -7.61
C SER A 205 14.44 17.48 -7.72
N THR A 206 14.92 16.52 -6.91
CA THR A 206 16.33 16.09 -6.90
C THR A 206 16.45 14.56 -6.87
N PRO A 207 17.56 13.98 -7.40
CA PRO A 207 17.85 12.57 -7.23
C PRO A 207 17.91 12.11 -5.77
N GLU A 208 18.40 12.97 -4.88
CA GLU A 208 18.51 12.71 -3.44
C GLU A 208 17.13 12.59 -2.78
N ASN A 209 16.20 13.49 -3.11
CA ASN A 209 14.82 13.43 -2.61
C ASN A 209 14.10 12.16 -3.08
N ARG A 210 14.28 11.79 -4.36
CA ARG A 210 13.71 10.54 -4.89
C ARG A 210 14.28 9.32 -4.17
N ALA A 211 15.60 9.28 -3.94
CA ALA A 211 16.25 8.19 -3.23
C ALA A 211 15.72 8.06 -1.79
N LYS A 212 15.55 9.18 -1.09
CA LYS A 212 14.96 9.21 0.26
C LYS A 212 13.55 8.62 0.30
N PHE A 213 12.68 9.09 -0.60
CA PHE A 213 11.31 8.57 -0.72
C PHE A 213 11.30 7.06 -1.00
N ILE A 214 12.14 6.63 -1.93
CA ILE A 214 12.32 5.22 -2.28
C ILE A 214 12.79 4.36 -1.08
N ASP A 215 13.77 4.84 -0.32
CA ASP A 215 14.33 4.09 0.80
C ASP A 215 13.28 3.89 1.89
N SER A 216 12.42 4.90 2.10
CA SER A 216 11.28 4.80 3.00
C SER A 216 10.20 3.84 2.50
N LEU A 217 9.91 3.76 1.20
CA LEU A 217 9.02 2.72 0.65
C LEU A 217 9.57 1.32 0.89
N GLU A 218 10.88 1.12 0.68
CA GLU A 218 11.52 -0.16 0.99
C GLU A 218 11.45 -0.50 2.49
N MET A 219 11.59 0.49 3.37
CA MET A 219 11.43 0.30 4.81
C MET A 219 10.01 -0.18 5.16
N TRP A 220 8.98 0.45 4.61
CA TRP A 220 7.60 0.02 4.80
C TRP A 220 7.36 -1.42 4.30
N LEU A 221 7.80 -1.75 3.09
CA LEU A 221 7.65 -3.09 2.51
C LEU A 221 8.44 -4.17 3.28
N LYS A 222 9.49 -3.79 4.01
CA LYS A 222 10.24 -4.69 4.91
C LYS A 222 9.62 -4.79 6.30
N THR A 223 8.69 -3.91 6.68
CA THR A 223 8.00 -3.97 7.97
C THR A 223 7.10 -5.20 8.00
N PRO A 224 7.28 -6.15 8.94
CA PRO A 224 6.57 -7.43 8.90
C PRO A 224 5.04 -7.33 8.90
N ALA A 225 4.48 -6.33 9.60
CA ALA A 225 3.04 -6.07 9.61
C ALA A 225 2.48 -5.75 8.21
N PHE A 226 3.29 -5.17 7.33
CA PHE A 226 2.92 -4.76 5.97
C PHE A 226 3.30 -5.78 4.90
N GLY A 227 3.66 -7.01 5.30
CA GLY A 227 3.99 -8.10 4.37
C GLY A 227 2.84 -8.54 3.46
N LEU A 228 1.60 -8.10 3.72
CA LEU A 228 0.46 -8.32 2.82
C LEU A 228 0.47 -7.42 1.58
N ILE A 229 1.25 -6.33 1.59
CA ILE A 229 1.26 -5.33 0.51
C ILE A 229 2.04 -5.89 -0.69
N ASP A 230 1.38 -5.99 -1.83
CA ASP A 230 1.91 -6.58 -3.07
C ASP A 230 2.44 -5.52 -4.05
N GLY A 231 2.12 -4.24 -3.82
CA GLY A 231 2.51 -3.17 -4.71
C GLY A 231 2.31 -1.78 -4.14
N ILE A 232 2.84 -0.80 -4.86
CA ILE A 232 2.68 0.63 -4.59
C ILE A 232 2.16 1.29 -5.86
N ASP A 233 1.19 2.16 -5.68
CA ASP A 233 0.63 3.02 -6.71
C ASP A 233 0.95 4.49 -6.38
N PHE A 234 1.21 5.29 -7.40
CA PHE A 234 1.60 6.70 -7.25
C PHE A 234 0.54 7.58 -7.90
N ASP A 235 -0.39 8.04 -7.08
CA ASP A 235 -1.47 8.94 -7.47
C ASP A 235 -1.00 10.40 -7.36
N PHE A 236 -0.03 10.76 -8.19
CA PHE A 236 0.47 12.13 -8.29
C PHE A 236 -0.45 12.97 -9.19
N GLU A 237 -1.17 13.92 -8.59
CA GLU A 237 -2.20 14.75 -9.23
C GLU A 237 -1.86 16.25 -9.17
N PHE A 238 -1.28 16.85 -10.21
CA PHE A 238 -0.66 16.20 -11.36
C PHE A 238 0.76 16.72 -11.58
N PRO A 239 1.63 15.92 -12.23
CA PRO A 239 2.91 16.43 -12.71
C PRO A 239 2.72 17.66 -13.60
N GLY A 240 3.36 18.76 -13.24
CA GLY A 240 3.24 20.06 -13.92
C GLY A 240 2.15 20.97 -13.36
N GLY A 241 1.46 20.59 -12.29
CA GLY A 241 0.45 21.41 -11.60
C GLY A 241 -0.99 21.04 -11.98
N ALA A 242 -1.90 22.00 -11.82
CA ALA A 242 -3.37 21.81 -11.97
C ALA A 242 -3.98 20.76 -11.02
N GLY A 243 -3.29 20.49 -9.91
CA GLY A 243 -3.79 19.69 -8.79
C GLY A 243 -4.62 20.51 -7.81
N HIS A 244 -4.86 19.97 -6.62
CA HIS A 244 -5.56 20.68 -5.55
C HIS A 244 -4.87 21.99 -5.16
N ASP A 245 -3.54 21.97 -5.05
CA ASP A 245 -2.74 23.14 -4.67
C ASP A 245 -2.30 23.91 -5.91
N GLU A 246 -2.85 25.11 -6.09
CA GLU A 246 -2.64 25.93 -7.30
C GLU A 246 -1.25 26.60 -7.36
N ASP A 247 -0.51 26.65 -6.25
CA ASP A 247 0.77 27.33 -6.11
C ASP A 247 2.00 26.44 -6.36
N VAL A 248 1.79 25.19 -6.77
CA VAL A 248 2.84 24.21 -7.07
C VAL A 248 2.70 23.62 -8.47
N GLY A 249 3.80 23.09 -8.97
CA GLY A 249 3.91 22.52 -10.32
C GLY A 249 4.67 23.41 -11.28
N ASP A 250 5.66 22.81 -11.93
CA ASP A 250 6.44 23.38 -13.00
C ASP A 250 6.33 22.45 -14.22
N PRO A 251 5.51 22.81 -15.22
CA PRO A 251 5.40 22.03 -16.44
C PRO A 251 6.76 21.72 -17.06
N SER A 252 7.76 22.60 -16.96
CA SER A 252 9.09 22.44 -17.60
C SER A 252 10.01 21.42 -16.94
N HIS A 253 9.76 21.08 -15.67
CA HIS A 253 10.57 20.14 -14.88
C HIS A 253 9.78 18.89 -14.51
N ASP A 254 8.49 19.05 -14.23
CA ASP A 254 7.58 18.00 -13.76
C ASP A 254 6.86 17.30 -14.91
N HIS A 255 7.28 17.54 -16.17
CA HIS A 255 6.64 16.93 -17.34
C HIS A 255 6.39 15.44 -17.13
N ARG A 256 5.25 14.96 -17.63
CA ARG A 256 4.95 13.53 -17.80
C ARG A 256 6.24 12.83 -18.23
N PRO A 257 6.63 11.73 -17.56
CA PRO A 257 7.83 11.01 -17.96
C PRO A 257 7.79 10.81 -19.47
N ARG A 258 8.84 11.26 -20.17
CA ARG A 258 9.14 10.75 -21.51
C ARG A 258 9.01 9.23 -21.42
N PRO A 259 8.49 8.51 -22.44
CA PRO A 259 8.22 7.09 -22.33
C PRO A 259 9.40 6.35 -21.67
N LEU A 260 9.21 5.98 -20.40
CA LEU A 260 10.02 5.06 -19.61
C LEU A 260 11.48 5.47 -19.32
N GLU A 261 11.72 6.36 -18.35
CA GLU A 261 12.82 6.16 -17.39
C GLU A 261 12.26 5.50 -16.14
N GLN A 262 12.12 4.17 -16.22
CA GLN A 262 11.90 3.29 -15.08
C GLN A 262 13.11 3.40 -14.14
N VAL A 263 12.91 3.88 -12.93
CA VAL A 263 13.82 3.59 -11.82
C VAL A 263 13.70 2.08 -11.53
N TYR A 264 14.80 1.35 -11.45
CA TYR A 264 14.83 -0.10 -11.20
C TYR A 264 15.52 -0.35 -9.84
N PHE A 265 14.85 -0.96 -8.86
CA PHE A 265 15.48 -1.41 -7.59
C PHE A 265 16.16 -2.76 -7.74
N LEU A 266 17.49 -2.80 -7.75
CA LEU A 266 18.25 -4.06 -7.70
C LEU A 266 18.54 -4.46 -6.26
N GLN A 267 17.67 -5.28 -5.66
CA GLN A 267 18.03 -5.97 -4.43
C GLN A 267 18.89 -7.19 -4.73
N ARG A 268 20.18 -7.13 -4.38
CA ARG A 268 21.07 -8.30 -4.40
C ARG A 268 20.67 -9.27 -3.29
N GLN A 269 20.28 -10.48 -3.65
CA GLN A 269 20.28 -11.61 -2.72
C GLN A 269 21.71 -12.18 -2.63
N PRO A 270 22.26 -12.47 -1.45
CA PRO A 270 23.54 -13.15 -1.32
C PRO A 270 23.44 -14.55 -1.93
N SER A 271 24.39 -14.89 -2.81
CA SER A 271 24.45 -16.20 -3.46
C SER A 271 24.62 -17.29 -2.39
N LYS A 272 23.66 -18.21 -2.28
CA LYS A 272 23.90 -19.50 -1.64
C LYS A 272 24.99 -20.21 -2.46
N ARG A 273 26.18 -20.37 -1.87
CA ARG A 273 27.15 -21.36 -2.35
C ARG A 273 26.43 -22.70 -2.33
N ARG A 274 26.38 -23.39 -3.47
CA ARG A 274 26.12 -24.84 -3.48
C ARG A 274 27.44 -25.49 -3.12
N ASP A 275 27.39 -26.30 -2.07
CA ASP A 275 28.46 -27.18 -1.68
C ASP A 275 28.80 -28.14 -2.83
N SER A 276 30.10 -28.40 -2.98
CA SER A 276 30.66 -29.59 -3.60
C SER A 276 31.34 -30.40 -2.51
#